data_AF-A0AAC9UNJ3-F1
#
_entry.id   AF-A0AAC9UNJ3-F1
#
_cell.length_a   1.000
_cell.length_b   1.000
_cell.length_c   1.000
_cell.angle_alpha   90.00
_cell.angle_beta   90.00
_cell.angle_gamma   90.00
#
_symmetry.space_group_name_H-M   'P 1'
#
loop_
_entity.id
_entity.type
_entity.pdbx_description
1 polymer ?
#
loop_
_entity_poly.entity_id
_entity_poly.type
_entity_poly.pdbx_seq_one_letter_code
_entity_poly.pdbx_strand_id
1 'polypeptide(L)' 'MKNDADLISSHLLSLLQERNLTVNRIATLAGLRQSTVNAMFDGSSKRPTISTIRKLCNALGISVQDFFDFPPYNEVEK' A
#
# COMPACT_ATOMS: atom_id res chain seq x y z
N MET A 1 1.15 -15.03 12.49
CA MET A 1 0.52 -14.94 11.15
C MET A 1 0.53 -13.48 10.77
N LYS A 2 1.18 -13.11 9.65
CA LYS A 2 1.04 -11.75 9.11
C LYS A 2 -0.40 -11.59 8.65
N ASN A 3 -1.07 -10.53 9.07
CA ASN A 3 -2.41 -10.22 8.58
C ASN A 3 -2.32 -9.52 7.21
N ASP A 4 -3.44 -9.38 6.49
CA ASP A 4 -3.45 -8.74 5.17
C ASP A 4 -2.85 -7.33 5.16
N ALA A 5 -3.09 -6.56 6.23
CA ALA A 5 -2.57 -5.20 6.33
C ALA A 5 -1.04 -5.20 6.42
N ASP A 6 -0.44 -6.15 7.14
CA ASP A 6 1.01 -6.28 7.23
C ASP A 6 1.64 -6.62 5.86
N LEU A 7 0.99 -7.50 5.09
CA LEU A 7 1.45 -7.90 3.75
C LEU A 7 1.38 -6.73 2.77
N ILE A 8 0.23 -6.06 2.70
CA ILE A 8 0.00 -4.88 1.85
C ILE A 8 0.96 -3.75 2.20
N SER A 9 1.15 -3.47 3.50
CA SER A 9 2.06 -2.44 3.97
C SER A 9 3.52 -2.78 3.65
N SER A 10 3.93 -4.03 3.83
CA SER A 10 5.28 -4.47 3.46
C SER A 10 5.53 -4.31 1.96
N HIS A 11 4.57 -4.73 1.12
CA HIS A 11 4.66 -4.60 -0.32
C HIS A 11 4.74 -3.13 -0.76
N LEU A 12 3.90 -2.25 -0.18
CA LEU A 12 3.96 -0.82 -0.43
C LEU A 12 5.33 -0.22 -0.06
N LEU A 13 5.93 -0.62 1.07
CA LEU A 13 7.27 -0.15 1.43
C LEU A 13 8.32 -0.57 0.40
N SER A 14 8.27 -1.80 -0.09
CA SER A 14 9.18 -2.27 -1.14
C SER A 14 9.05 -1.44 -2.43
N LEU A 15 7.82 -1.19 -2.89
CA LEU A 15 7.57 -0.33 -4.06
C LEU A 15 8.09 1.10 -3.88
N LEU A 16 7.97 1.65 -2.67
CA LEU A 16 8.50 2.98 -2.35
C LEU A 16 10.02 3.00 -2.34
N GLN A 17 10.66 1.96 -1.78
CA GLN A 17 12.11 1.83 -1.75
C GLN A 17 12.71 1.71 -3.15
N GLU A 18 12.12 0.90 -4.03
CA GLU A 18 12.54 0.76 -5.44
C GLU A 18 12.51 2.10 -6.20
N ARG A 19 11.64 3.02 -5.76
CA ARG A 19 11.45 4.34 -6.39
C ARG A 19 12.10 5.48 -5.63
N ASN A 20 12.90 5.20 -4.59
CA ASN A 20 13.49 6.19 -3.70
C ASN A 20 12.45 7.19 -3.13
N LEU A 21 11.24 6.70 -2.82
CA LEU A 21 10.15 7.47 -2.25
C LEU A 21 10.01 7.16 -0.75
N THR A 22 9.58 8.17 0.01
CA THR A 22 9.22 8.00 1.42
C THR A 22 7.70 7.89 1.59
N VAL A 23 7.27 7.31 2.71
CA VAL A 23 5.86 7.25 3.10
C VAL A 23 5.21 8.64 3.12
N ASN A 24 5.91 9.65 3.65
CA ASN A 24 5.43 11.03 3.67
C ASN A 24 5.31 11.62 2.27
N ARG A 25 6.25 11.29 1.38
CA ARG A 25 6.21 11.75 -0.01
C ARG A 25 5.01 11.17 -0.74
N ILE A 26 4.75 9.87 -0.61
CA ILE A 26 3.61 9.25 -1.31
C ILE A 26 2.27 9.72 -0.73
N ALA A 27 2.17 9.95 0.59
CA ALA A 27 0.98 10.53 1.20
C ALA A 27 0.63 11.89 0.57
N THR A 28 1.64 12.73 0.36
CA THR A 28 1.50 14.04 -0.29
C THR A 28 1.07 13.89 -1.75
N LEU A 29 1.72 13.00 -2.51
CA LEU A 29 1.39 12.75 -3.92
C LEU A 29 -0.01 12.16 -4.11
N ALA A 30 -0.46 11.31 -3.18
CA ALA A 30 -1.77 10.68 -3.20
C ALA A 30 -2.91 11.58 -2.66
N GLY A 31 -2.59 12.79 -2.18
CA GLY A 31 -3.56 13.68 -1.55
C GLY A 31 -4.18 13.07 -0.29
N LEU A 32 -3.39 12.32 0.47
CA LEU A 32 -3.78 11.65 1.71
C LEU A 32 -3.16 12.35 2.92
N ARG A 33 -3.89 12.36 4.05
CA ARG A 33 -3.31 12.81 5.32
C ARG A 33 -2.25 11.79 5.77
N GLN A 34 -1.15 12.26 6.35
CA GLN A 34 -0.11 11.38 6.90
C GLN A 34 -0.69 10.41 7.95
N SER A 35 -1.64 10.87 8.78
CA SER A 35 -2.32 10.00 9.74
C SER A 35 -3.07 8.85 9.07
N THR A 36 -3.64 9.05 7.88
CA THR A 36 -4.30 7.98 7.10
C THR A 36 -3.31 6.95 6.61
N VAL A 37 -2.12 7.39 6.18
CA VAL A 37 -1.09 6.51 5.67
C VAL A 37 -0.36 5.79 6.81
N ASN A 38 -0.02 6.48 7.90
CA ASN A 38 0.55 5.87 9.10
C ASN A 38 -0.38 4.83 9.71
N ALA A 39 -1.68 5.11 9.72
CA ALA A 39 -2.70 4.16 10.16
C ALA A 39 -2.72 2.85 9.33
N MET A 40 -2.22 2.85 8.08
CA MET A 40 -2.03 1.64 7.29
C MET A 40 -0.80 0.84 7.73
N PHE A 41 0.28 1.52 8.14
CA PHE A 41 1.54 0.89 8.52
C PHE A 41 1.58 0.46 10.00
N ASP A 42 0.87 1.16 10.87
CA ASP A 42 0.97 1.03 12.33
C ASP A 42 0.05 -0.07 12.91
N GLY A 43 -0.67 -0.80 12.06
CA GLY A 43 -1.57 -1.91 12.45
C GLY A 43 -2.77 -1.50 13.31
N SER A 44 -2.86 -0.24 13.73
CA SER A 44 -3.87 0.30 14.63
C SER A 44 -5.19 0.64 13.92
N SER A 45 -5.17 0.87 12.61
CA SER A 45 -6.38 1.09 11.83
C SER A 45 -6.68 -0.08 10.90
N LYS A 46 -7.93 -0.52 10.97
CA LYS A 46 -8.52 -1.60 10.20
C LYS A 46 -8.38 -1.32 8.70
N ARG A 47 -7.35 -1.88 8.09
CA ARG A 47 -7.25 -2.23 6.66
C ARG A 47 -7.33 -1.03 5.69
N PRO A 48 -6.32 -0.79 4.83
CA PRO A 48 -6.45 0.21 3.78
C PRO A 48 -7.69 -0.08 2.92
N THR A 49 -8.55 0.93 2.77
CA THR A 49 -9.68 0.80 1.85
C THR A 49 -9.17 0.74 0.41
N ILE A 50 -9.93 0.08 -0.47
CA ILE A 50 -9.63 0.04 -1.91
C ILE A 50 -9.50 1.46 -2.49
N SER A 51 -10.26 2.43 -1.95
CA SER A 51 -10.14 3.85 -2.35
C SER A 51 -8.77 4.44 -2.02
N THR A 52 -8.21 4.11 -0.86
CA THR A 52 -6.87 4.53 -0.45
C THR A 52 -5.81 3.89 -1.32
N ILE A 53 -5.92 2.57 -1.58
CA ILE A 53 -4.98 1.84 -2.45
C ILE A 53 -4.99 2.46 -3.85
N ARG A 54 -6.17 2.71 -4.44
CA ARG A 54 -6.28 3.36 -5.75
C ARG A 54 -5.60 4.73 -5.80
N LYS A 55 -5.72 5.56 -4.75
CA LYS A 55 -5.01 6.85 -4.67
C LYS A 55 -3.50 6.67 -4.63
N LEU A 56 -3.01 5.67 -3.90
CA LEU A 56 -1.59 5.33 -3.86
C LEU A 56 -1.09 4.82 -5.22
N CYS A 57 -1.83 3.91 -5.86
CA CYS A 57 -1.54 3.44 -7.21
C CYS A 57 -1.44 4.59 -8.22
N ASN A 58 -2.41 5.53 -8.19
CA ASN A 58 -2.38 6.72 -9.04
C ASN A 58 -1.13 7.59 -8.78
N ALA A 59 -0.77 7.80 -7.51
CA ALA A 59 0.42 8.56 -7.14
C ALA A 59 1.73 7.84 -7.51
N LEU A 60 1.70 6.50 -7.53
CA LEU A 60 2.78 5.62 -7.95
C LEU A 60 2.83 5.43 -9.47
N GLY A 61 1.82 5.85 -10.23
CA GLY A 61 1.75 5.62 -11.67
C GLY A 61 1.62 4.14 -12.05
N ILE A 62 1.01 3.32 -11.19
CA ILE A 62 0.75 1.89 -11.44
C ILE A 62 -0.74 1.60 -11.41
N SER A 63 -1.16 0.49 -12.00
CA SER A 63 -2.53 0.02 -11.85
C SER A 63 -2.74 -0.65 -10.48
N VAL A 64 -4.01 -0.84 -10.10
CA VAL A 64 -4.35 -1.63 -8.91
C VAL A 64 -3.98 -3.11 -9.11
N GLN A 65 -4.01 -3.60 -10.35
CA GLN A 65 -3.58 -4.95 -10.69
C GLN A 65 -2.09 -5.13 -10.39
N ASP A 66 -1.24 -4.21 -10.87
CA ASP A 66 0.21 -4.27 -10.62
C ASP A 66 0.53 -4.22 -9.12
N PHE A 67 -0.27 -3.49 -8.34
CA PHE A 67 -0.11 -3.40 -6.89
C PHE A 67 -0.44 -4.72 -6.16
N PHE A 68 -1.33 -5.55 -6.71
CA PHE A 68 -1.70 -6.84 -6.12
C PHE A 68 -0.99 -8.03 -6.80
N ASP A 69 -0.05 -7.76 -7.71
CA ASP A 69 0.76 -8.80 -8.36
C ASP A 69 1.91 -9.28 -7.45
N PHE A 70 1.57 -9.80 -6.27
CA PHE A 70 2.51 -10.43 -5.35
C PHE A 70 1.84 -11.52 -4.49
N PRO A 71 2.57 -12.55 -4.04
CA PRO A 71 1.98 -13.59 -3.19
C PRO A 71 1.56 -13.04 -1.81
N PRO A 72 0.40 -13.47 -1.27
CA PRO A 72 -0.50 -14.50 -1.77
C PRO A 72 -1.59 -13.99 -2.75
N TYR A 73 -1.61 -12.70 -3.06
CA TYR A 73 -2.71 -12.07 -3.81
C TYR A 73 -2.70 -12.35 -5.32
N ASN A 74 -1.59 -12.85 -5.86
CA ASN A 74 -1.48 -13.33 -7.23
C ASN A 74 -1.56 -14.87 -7.35
N GLU A 75 -1.85 -15.56 -6.25
CA GLU A 75 -2.00 -17.01 -6.20
C GLU A 75 -3.45 -17.39 -5.85
N VAL A 76 -3.88 -18.58 -6.25
CA VAL A 76 -5.16 -19.17 -5.83
C VAL A 76 -4.85 -20.22 -4.77
N GLU A 77 -5.35 -20.02 -3.55
CA GLU A 77 -5.28 -21.04 -2.50
C GLU A 77 -5.96 -22.33 -2.99
N LYS A 78 -5.23 -23.44 -2.98
CA LYS A 78 -5.74 -24.78 -3.32
C LYS A 78 -6.24 -25.51 -2.09
#